data_AF-A0A854CRW6-F1
#
_entry.id   AF-A0A854CRW6-F1
#
_cell.length_a   1.000
_cell.length_b   1.000
_cell.length_c   1.000
_cell.angle_alpha   90.00
_cell.angle_beta   90.00
_cell.angle_gamma   90.00
#
_symmetry.space_group_name_H-M   'P 1'
#
loop_
_entity.id
_entity.type
_entity.pdbx_description
1 polymer ?
#
loop_
_entity_poly.entity_id
_entity_poly.type
_entity_poly.pdbx_seq_one_letter_code
_entity_poly.pdbx_strand_id
1 'polypeptide(L)'
;MVKGLAASALAAPLAAAAQAQTTQCARTPQWARGVEGQRKADLGNGTYLNPIVADDHPDPTILKDGDDDYMTFSSFFSYPGIVLWHSTDLVNWTPIGPALRQELGTIWGLNLCKHHDRYYIHIPANPDDMGWSIFVIWADDIRGPWSAPIDLKIAGCIDPGHVVGEDGKHYLFVDGIRKVRLRDDGLATDGQLEPAYAPWRYPDQNSAPEGHKLTWHDGWLYLVTAVAGTAGPVTGHMVIAARSRLVHGPWEYCPRNPLVRTQSEQEPWWSRGHATLVEWPRGDRWMVYHAYENRFRMLGRQTLLVRIPSQHVRRFSEPAAWRVCRTTRRSGIARVPLSRAGVSTPHATQRDSQTARPGGPRPQA
;
A
#
# COMPACT_ATOMS: atom_id res chain seq x y z
N MET A 1 91.73 -38.71 -0.88
CA MET A 1 91.24 -37.39 -1.32
C MET A 1 89.79 -37.54 -1.76
N VAL A 2 88.87 -37.04 -0.94
CA VAL A 2 87.43 -37.16 -1.12
C VAL A 2 86.98 -36.10 -2.14
N LYS A 3 86.35 -36.52 -3.25
CA LYS A 3 85.63 -35.63 -4.17
C LYS A 3 84.14 -35.68 -3.83
N GLY A 4 83.60 -34.56 -3.35
CA GLY A 4 82.20 -34.40 -3.01
C GLY A 4 81.31 -34.26 -4.24
N LEU A 5 80.20 -35.01 -4.27
CA LEU A 5 79.08 -34.76 -5.15
C LEU A 5 78.08 -33.85 -4.44
N ALA A 6 77.81 -32.68 -5.01
CA ALA A 6 76.70 -31.82 -4.61
C ALA A 6 75.40 -32.35 -5.24
N ALA A 7 74.43 -32.71 -4.40
CA ALA A 7 73.08 -33.05 -4.83
C ALA A 7 72.21 -31.79 -4.85
N SER A 8 71.77 -31.38 -6.05
CA SER A 8 70.84 -30.28 -6.27
C SER A 8 69.41 -30.78 -6.01
N ALA A 9 68.78 -30.32 -4.93
CA ALA A 9 67.36 -30.56 -4.69
C ALA A 9 66.52 -29.53 -5.48
N LEU A 10 65.83 -29.98 -6.52
CA LEU A 10 64.78 -29.22 -7.20
C LEU A 10 63.52 -29.23 -6.33
N ALA A 11 63.22 -28.09 -5.70
CA ALA A 11 61.93 -27.88 -5.04
C ALA A 11 60.87 -27.53 -6.10
N ALA A 12 59.92 -28.42 -6.32
CA ALA A 12 58.72 -28.12 -7.11
C ALA A 12 57.75 -27.27 -6.28
N PRO A 13 57.15 -26.20 -6.82
CA PRO A 13 56.15 -25.43 -6.09
C PRO A 13 54.84 -26.24 -6.00
N LEU A 14 54.36 -26.43 -4.77
CA LEU A 14 53.01 -26.89 -4.49
C LEU A 14 52.02 -25.81 -4.95
N ALA A 15 51.39 -26.02 -6.10
CA ALA A 15 50.25 -25.21 -6.51
C ALA A 15 49.09 -25.48 -5.55
N ALA A 16 48.78 -24.52 -4.69
CA ALA A 16 47.57 -24.53 -3.89
C ALA A 16 46.36 -24.47 -4.85
N ALA A 17 45.62 -25.58 -4.96
CA ALA A 17 44.35 -25.61 -5.67
C ALA A 17 43.38 -24.70 -4.92
N ALA A 18 43.13 -23.50 -5.46
CA ALA A 18 42.07 -22.63 -5.00
C ALA A 18 40.74 -23.36 -5.23
N GLN A 19 40.12 -23.83 -4.15
CA GLN A 19 38.74 -24.30 -4.19
C GLN A 19 37.87 -23.11 -4.55
N ALA A 20 37.37 -23.11 -5.79
CA ALA A 20 36.34 -22.20 -6.23
C ALA A 20 35.13 -22.42 -5.30
N GLN A 21 34.88 -21.45 -4.42
CA GLN A 21 33.63 -21.36 -3.68
C GLN A 21 32.53 -21.19 -4.72
N THR A 22 31.81 -22.26 -5.00
CA THR A 22 30.57 -22.20 -5.75
C THR A 22 29.64 -21.25 -5.01
N THR A 23 29.42 -20.06 -5.57
CA THR A 23 28.36 -19.16 -5.18
C THR A 23 27.07 -19.97 -5.18
N GLN A 24 26.54 -20.29 -3.99
CA GLN A 24 25.23 -20.89 -3.84
C GLN A 24 24.24 -20.05 -4.65
N CYS A 25 23.64 -20.63 -5.70
CA CYS A 25 22.47 -20.05 -6.34
C CYS A 25 21.50 -19.66 -5.22
N ALA A 26 21.16 -18.38 -5.12
CA ALA A 26 20.24 -17.87 -4.12
C ALA A 26 18.98 -18.77 -4.14
N ARG A 27 18.74 -19.48 -3.03
CA ARG A 27 17.60 -20.40 -2.91
C ARG A 27 16.33 -19.60 -3.22
N THR A 28 15.51 -20.10 -4.15
CA THR A 28 14.19 -19.54 -4.41
C THR A 28 13.43 -19.44 -3.09
N PRO A 29 12.88 -18.27 -2.73
CA PRO A 29 12.12 -18.12 -1.51
C PRO A 29 10.94 -19.10 -1.49
N GLN A 30 10.73 -19.75 -0.35
CA GLN A 30 9.60 -20.66 -0.14
C GLN A 30 8.60 -20.01 0.79
N TRP A 31 7.47 -19.56 0.23
CA TRP A 31 6.33 -19.06 1.00
C TRP A 31 5.61 -20.21 1.71
N ALA A 32 5.11 -19.91 2.90
CA ALA A 32 4.05 -20.72 3.49
C ALA A 32 2.80 -20.67 2.60
N ARG A 33 1.96 -21.70 2.67
CA ARG A 33 0.74 -21.83 1.87
C ARG A 33 -0.50 -21.72 2.77
N GLY A 34 -1.43 -20.86 2.38
CA GLY A 34 -2.73 -20.69 3.00
C GLY A 34 -3.80 -21.58 2.36
N VAL A 35 -5.06 -21.22 2.61
CA VAL A 35 -6.22 -21.82 1.93
C VAL A 35 -6.04 -21.69 0.42
N GLU A 36 -6.39 -22.74 -0.32
CA GLU A 36 -6.29 -22.79 -1.79
C GLU A 36 -4.88 -22.50 -2.35
N GLY A 37 -3.81 -22.67 -1.55
CA GLY A 37 -2.44 -22.49 -2.01
C GLY A 37 -1.97 -21.03 -2.09
N GLN A 38 -2.77 -20.09 -1.58
CA GLN A 38 -2.41 -18.68 -1.45
C GLN A 38 -1.04 -18.54 -0.78
N ARG A 39 -0.18 -17.64 -1.27
CA ARG A 39 1.09 -17.32 -0.61
C ARG A 39 0.81 -16.63 0.72
N LYS A 40 1.43 -17.14 1.79
CA LYS A 40 1.37 -16.52 3.12
C LYS A 40 2.73 -15.93 3.47
N ALA A 41 2.72 -14.66 3.88
CA ALA A 41 3.92 -13.90 4.21
C ALA A 41 4.58 -14.36 5.51
N ASP A 42 3.81 -14.61 6.57
CA ASP A 42 4.30 -15.09 7.86
C ASP A 42 4.84 -16.51 7.75
N LEU A 43 6.13 -16.69 8.08
CA LEU A 43 6.82 -17.97 8.08
C LEU A 43 6.67 -18.75 9.40
N GLY A 44 5.95 -18.21 10.38
CA GLY A 44 5.65 -18.86 11.66
C GLY A 44 6.83 -18.91 12.65
N ASN A 45 7.98 -18.35 12.28
CA ASN A 45 9.22 -18.34 13.08
C ASN A 45 9.62 -16.92 13.51
N GLY A 46 8.67 -15.98 13.50
CA GLY A 46 8.94 -14.57 13.75
C GLY A 46 9.69 -13.90 12.59
N THR A 47 9.50 -14.38 11.37
CA THR A 47 9.97 -13.71 10.15
C THR A 47 8.92 -13.74 9.06
N TYR A 48 9.03 -12.85 8.07
CA TYR A 48 8.14 -12.81 6.92
C TYR A 48 8.87 -12.77 5.58
N LEU A 49 8.14 -13.15 4.52
CA LEU A 49 8.52 -12.95 3.12
C LEU A 49 7.50 -12.06 2.43
N ASN A 50 7.98 -11.10 1.64
CA ASN A 50 7.11 -10.38 0.71
C ASN A 50 6.61 -11.29 -0.41
N PRO A 51 5.42 -11.05 -0.95
CA PRO A 51 4.50 -9.95 -0.63
C PRO A 51 3.71 -10.21 0.68
N ILE A 52 3.35 -9.16 1.41
CA ILE A 52 2.47 -9.27 2.59
C ILE A 52 1.00 -9.46 2.20
N VAL A 53 0.62 -8.99 1.00
CA VAL A 53 -0.64 -9.32 0.33
C VAL A 53 -0.32 -9.60 -1.14
N ALA A 54 -0.51 -10.85 -1.57
CA ALA A 54 -0.22 -11.33 -2.92
C ALA A 54 -1.30 -10.92 -3.93
N ASP A 55 -1.07 -11.18 -5.21
CA ASP A 55 -1.98 -10.85 -6.32
C ASP A 55 -2.24 -9.33 -6.46
N ASP A 56 -3.22 -8.94 -7.27
CA ASP A 56 -3.40 -7.53 -7.67
C ASP A 56 -4.05 -6.70 -6.55
N HIS A 57 -3.19 -6.23 -5.64
CA HIS A 57 -3.53 -5.38 -4.50
C HIS A 57 -2.67 -4.11 -4.56
N PRO A 58 -2.99 -3.16 -5.44
CA PRO A 58 -2.15 -2.01 -5.70
C PRO A 58 -2.42 -0.82 -4.78
N ASP A 59 -1.53 0.16 -4.88
CA ASP A 59 -1.72 1.49 -4.29
C ASP A 59 -2.12 1.44 -2.79
N PRO A 60 -1.40 0.68 -1.95
CA PRO A 60 -1.80 0.45 -0.57
C PRO A 60 -1.82 1.76 0.23
N THR A 61 -3.00 2.07 0.77
CA THR A 61 -3.15 3.11 1.79
C THR A 61 -3.46 2.45 3.13
N ILE A 62 -2.71 2.82 4.16
CA ILE A 62 -2.77 2.19 5.47
C ILE A 62 -2.93 3.25 6.56
N LEU A 63 -3.77 2.92 7.53
CA LEU A 63 -4.11 3.73 8.69
C LEU A 63 -3.85 2.89 9.94
N LYS A 64 -3.09 3.45 10.89
CA LYS A 64 -2.96 2.90 12.23
C LYS A 64 -3.96 3.58 13.17
N ASP A 65 -4.69 2.80 13.96
CA ASP A 65 -5.62 3.28 14.97
C ASP A 65 -5.51 2.44 16.24
N GLY A 66 -4.84 2.98 17.26
CA GLY A 66 -4.45 2.22 18.44
C GLY A 66 -3.53 1.05 18.10
N ASP A 67 -3.96 -0.16 18.47
CA ASP A 67 -3.23 -1.41 18.22
C ASP A 67 -3.56 -2.04 16.86
N ASP A 68 -4.54 -1.50 16.15
CA ASP A 68 -5.04 -2.02 14.88
C ASP A 68 -4.43 -1.25 13.70
N ASP A 69 -4.21 -1.97 12.60
CA ASP A 69 -3.75 -1.45 11.32
C ASP A 69 -4.80 -1.81 10.26
N TYR A 70 -5.24 -0.82 9.49
CA TYR A 70 -6.24 -0.96 8.44
C TYR A 70 -5.65 -0.59 7.09
N MET A 71 -5.95 -1.36 6.05
CA MET A 71 -5.44 -1.11 4.71
C MET A 71 -6.53 -1.31 3.65
N THR A 72 -6.45 -0.55 2.57
CA THR A 72 -7.21 -0.81 1.34
C THR A 72 -6.35 -0.48 0.12
N PHE A 73 -6.88 -0.83 -1.05
CA PHE A 73 -6.21 -0.80 -2.34
C PHE A 73 -7.09 -0.12 -3.38
N SER A 74 -6.51 0.27 -4.51
CA SER A 74 -7.30 0.61 -5.70
C SER A 74 -8.13 -0.60 -6.15
N SER A 75 -9.39 -0.36 -6.55
CA SER A 75 -10.32 -1.43 -6.94
C SER A 75 -10.63 -1.46 -8.43
N PHE A 76 -10.20 -0.45 -9.20
CA PHE A 76 -10.55 -0.28 -10.61
C PHE A 76 -12.05 -0.43 -10.82
N PHE A 77 -12.48 -1.44 -11.59
CA PHE A 77 -13.89 -1.74 -11.90
C PHE A 77 -14.52 -2.79 -10.97
N SER A 78 -13.82 -3.22 -9.91
CA SER A 78 -14.32 -4.27 -9.01
C SER A 78 -15.28 -3.70 -7.97
N TYR A 79 -16.52 -4.23 -7.96
CA TYR A 79 -17.56 -3.87 -6.99
C TYR A 79 -18.22 -5.12 -6.36
N PRO A 80 -18.67 -5.07 -5.08
CA PRO A 80 -18.46 -3.98 -4.13
C PRO A 80 -16.95 -3.78 -3.86
N GLY A 81 -16.52 -2.53 -3.97
CA GLY A 81 -15.11 -2.13 -4.08
C GLY A 81 -14.53 -1.63 -2.76
N ILE A 82 -13.25 -1.26 -2.81
CA ILE A 82 -12.52 -0.73 -1.64
C ILE A 82 -12.65 -1.69 -0.45
N VAL A 83 -12.20 -2.93 -0.65
CA VAL A 83 -12.20 -3.93 0.42
C VAL A 83 -11.18 -3.52 1.48
N LEU A 84 -11.66 -3.31 2.70
CA LEU A 84 -10.83 -3.02 3.86
C LEU A 84 -10.23 -4.30 4.42
N TRP A 85 -8.99 -4.19 4.86
CA TRP A 85 -8.21 -5.25 5.49
C TRP A 85 -7.76 -4.80 6.87
N HIS A 86 -7.67 -5.74 7.79
CA HIS A 86 -7.25 -5.53 9.17
C HIS A 86 -6.04 -6.39 9.50
N SER A 87 -5.12 -5.83 10.28
CA SER A 87 -3.99 -6.51 10.89
C SER A 87 -3.69 -5.90 12.26
N THR A 88 -2.96 -6.65 13.08
CA THR A 88 -2.32 -6.15 14.31
C THR A 88 -0.81 -6.33 14.26
N ASP A 89 -0.27 -6.80 13.13
CA ASP A 89 1.15 -7.12 12.99
C ASP A 89 1.80 -6.73 11.65
N LEU A 90 1.07 -5.98 10.80
CA LEU A 90 1.45 -5.53 9.45
C LEU A 90 1.78 -6.64 8.44
N VAL A 91 1.73 -7.91 8.83
CA VAL A 91 2.13 -9.06 7.99
C VAL A 91 0.94 -9.95 7.69
N ASN A 92 0.13 -10.25 8.69
CA ASN A 92 -1.05 -11.08 8.58
C ASN A 92 -2.27 -10.18 8.42
N TRP A 93 -2.83 -10.14 7.22
CA TRP A 93 -3.96 -9.29 6.86
C TRP A 93 -5.22 -10.13 6.63
N THR A 94 -6.35 -9.68 7.17
CA THR A 94 -7.66 -10.30 6.99
C THR A 94 -8.63 -9.30 6.38
N PRO A 95 -9.35 -9.62 5.29
CA PRO A 95 -10.37 -8.72 4.75
C PRO A 95 -11.55 -8.62 5.72
N ILE A 96 -12.04 -7.41 5.96
CA ILE A 96 -13.16 -7.11 6.89
C ILE A 96 -14.43 -6.63 6.21
N GLY A 97 -14.38 -6.32 4.90
CA GLY A 97 -15.55 -6.01 4.09
C GLY A 97 -15.33 -4.81 3.15
N PRO A 98 -16.23 -4.61 2.17
CA PRO A 98 -16.14 -3.49 1.23
C PRO A 98 -16.65 -2.18 1.85
N ALA A 99 -15.97 -1.08 1.55
CA ALA A 99 -16.41 0.26 1.92
C ALA A 99 -17.32 0.92 0.87
N LEU A 100 -17.19 0.53 -0.41
CA LEU A 100 -17.93 1.16 -1.51
C LEU A 100 -18.85 0.16 -2.21
N ARG A 101 -20.15 0.46 -2.24
CA ARG A 101 -21.17 -0.34 -2.94
C ARG A 101 -21.71 0.32 -4.19
N GLN A 102 -21.60 1.64 -4.29
CA GLN A 102 -22.04 2.40 -5.46
C GLN A 102 -20.92 2.41 -6.51
N GLU A 103 -21.29 2.19 -7.76
CA GLU A 103 -20.37 2.27 -8.90
C GLU A 103 -19.97 3.72 -9.17
N LEU A 104 -18.66 3.97 -9.30
CA LEU A 104 -18.06 5.27 -9.61
C LEU A 104 -17.13 5.20 -10.84
N GLY A 105 -17.28 4.17 -11.67
CA GLY A 105 -16.36 3.88 -12.78
C GLY A 105 -15.04 3.29 -12.28
N THR A 106 -13.92 3.69 -12.87
CA THR A 106 -12.59 3.20 -12.49
C THR A 106 -12.05 3.94 -11.27
N ILE A 107 -11.52 3.19 -10.30
CA ILE A 107 -10.97 3.71 -9.03
C ILE A 107 -9.46 3.47 -8.96
N TRP A 108 -8.69 4.54 -8.76
CA TRP A 108 -7.23 4.51 -8.61
C TRP A 108 -6.77 4.73 -7.16
N GLY A 109 -5.52 5.12 -6.93
CA GLY A 109 -4.87 5.16 -5.63
C GLY A 109 -5.64 5.97 -4.60
N LEU A 110 -6.01 5.34 -3.49
CA LEU A 110 -6.89 5.91 -2.48
C LEU A 110 -6.09 6.62 -1.37
N ASN A 111 -6.82 7.32 -0.50
CA ASN A 111 -6.32 7.68 0.82
C ASN A 111 -7.34 7.36 1.92
N LEU A 112 -6.97 6.39 2.78
CA LEU A 112 -7.65 6.06 4.02
C LEU A 112 -7.02 6.86 5.15
N CYS A 113 -7.82 7.64 5.87
CA CYS A 113 -7.37 8.41 7.02
C CYS A 113 -8.45 8.44 8.11
N LYS A 114 -8.04 8.84 9.31
CA LYS A 114 -8.94 9.12 10.42
C LYS A 114 -8.69 10.53 10.89
N HIS A 115 -9.77 11.26 11.12
CA HIS A 115 -9.73 12.58 11.72
C HIS A 115 -10.78 12.64 12.83
N HIS A 116 -10.35 13.02 14.04
CA HIS A 116 -11.12 12.80 15.27
C HIS A 116 -11.59 11.34 15.36
N ASP A 117 -12.88 11.13 15.58
CA ASP A 117 -13.48 9.80 15.71
C ASP A 117 -14.09 9.28 14.39
N ARG A 118 -13.76 9.91 13.26
CA ARG A 118 -14.32 9.56 11.94
C ARG A 118 -13.26 9.11 10.95
N TYR A 119 -13.59 8.05 10.22
CA TYR A 119 -12.78 7.54 9.11
C TYR A 119 -13.25 8.15 7.79
N TYR A 120 -12.29 8.42 6.91
CA TYR A 120 -12.52 8.95 5.58
C TYR A 120 -11.74 8.13 4.56
N ILE A 121 -12.35 7.89 3.40
CA ILE A 121 -11.66 7.39 2.22
C ILE A 121 -11.86 8.39 1.09
N HIS A 122 -10.76 8.98 0.64
CA HIS A 122 -10.73 9.81 -0.56
C HIS A 122 -10.47 8.93 -1.78
N ILE A 123 -11.33 9.06 -2.78
CA ILE A 123 -11.47 8.13 -3.90
C ILE A 123 -11.31 8.93 -5.20
N PRO A 124 -10.15 8.88 -5.88
CA PRO A 124 -10.09 9.31 -7.26
C PRO A 124 -10.88 8.33 -8.12
N ALA A 125 -11.87 8.84 -8.84
CA ALA A 125 -12.70 8.03 -9.71
C ALA A 125 -12.95 8.75 -11.04
N ASN A 126 -13.16 7.96 -12.09
CA ASN A 126 -13.53 8.44 -13.42
C ASN A 126 -14.87 7.79 -13.83
N PRO A 127 -16.01 8.35 -13.39
CA PRO A 127 -17.33 7.82 -13.70
C PRO A 127 -17.58 7.92 -15.21
N ASP A 128 -18.02 6.81 -15.81
CA ASP A 128 -18.40 6.70 -17.23
C ASP A 128 -17.35 7.24 -18.22
N ASP A 129 -16.07 7.21 -17.81
CA ASP A 129 -14.94 7.81 -18.55
C ASP A 129 -15.11 9.30 -18.91
N MET A 130 -15.92 10.04 -18.14
CA MET A 130 -16.26 11.46 -18.40
C MET A 130 -15.29 12.47 -17.78
N GLY A 131 -14.29 12.01 -17.04
CA GLY A 131 -13.27 12.84 -16.40
C GLY A 131 -13.09 12.50 -14.92
N TRP A 132 -11.83 12.60 -14.47
CA TRP A 132 -11.47 12.32 -13.08
C TRP A 132 -12.06 13.36 -12.12
N SER A 133 -12.57 12.90 -10.98
CA SER A 133 -12.81 13.72 -9.79
C SER A 133 -12.38 12.97 -8.53
N ILE A 134 -12.21 13.69 -7.43
CA ILE A 134 -12.01 13.10 -6.11
C ILE A 134 -13.34 13.08 -5.36
N PHE A 135 -13.76 11.88 -4.97
CA PHE A 135 -14.90 11.64 -4.10
C PHE A 135 -14.41 11.38 -2.66
N VAL A 136 -15.32 11.51 -1.69
CA VAL A 136 -15.08 11.10 -0.31
C VAL A 136 -16.25 10.26 0.21
N ILE A 137 -15.93 9.20 0.94
CA ILE A 137 -16.87 8.48 1.81
C ILE A 137 -16.35 8.54 3.24
N TRP A 138 -17.26 8.43 4.20
CA TRP A 138 -16.90 8.44 5.62
C TRP A 138 -17.71 7.43 6.42
N ALA A 139 -17.19 7.06 7.59
CA ALA A 139 -17.86 6.21 8.57
C ALA A 139 -17.36 6.54 9.99
N ASP A 140 -18.21 6.37 11.00
CA ASP A 140 -17.81 6.51 12.40
C ASP A 140 -17.25 5.18 12.98
N ASP A 141 -17.49 4.05 12.31
CA ASP A 141 -16.83 2.76 12.55
C ASP A 141 -16.18 2.31 11.23
N ILE A 142 -14.92 1.86 11.28
CA ILE A 142 -14.18 1.37 10.10
C ILE A 142 -14.90 0.22 9.38
N ARG A 143 -15.73 -0.56 10.09
CA ARG A 143 -16.56 -1.64 9.52
C ARG A 143 -17.84 -1.14 8.85
N GLY A 144 -18.09 0.17 8.93
CA GLY A 144 -19.26 0.84 8.39
C GLY A 144 -20.45 0.92 9.37
N PRO A 145 -21.61 1.39 8.89
CA PRO A 145 -21.91 1.69 7.49
C PRO A 145 -21.10 2.89 6.95
N TRP A 146 -20.64 2.77 5.71
CA TRP A 146 -19.99 3.86 4.98
C TRP A 146 -21.05 4.73 4.29
N SER A 147 -20.81 6.04 4.24
CA SER A 147 -21.70 7.01 3.60
C SER A 147 -21.82 6.77 2.08
N ALA A 148 -22.82 7.40 1.46
CA ALA A 148 -22.79 7.60 0.01
C ALA A 148 -21.56 8.46 -0.38
N PRO A 149 -20.99 8.26 -1.58
CA PRO A 149 -19.87 9.05 -2.07
C PRO A 149 -20.29 10.50 -2.34
N ILE A 150 -19.48 11.44 -1.86
CA ILE A 150 -19.64 12.88 -2.06
C ILE A 150 -18.54 13.35 -3.01
N ASP A 151 -18.91 13.99 -4.11
CA ASP A 151 -17.96 14.56 -5.07
C ASP A 151 -17.39 15.88 -4.54
N LEU A 152 -16.08 15.94 -4.30
CA LEU A 152 -15.38 17.14 -3.81
C LEU A 152 -15.16 18.19 -4.91
N LYS A 153 -15.50 17.87 -6.17
CA LYS A 153 -15.35 18.74 -7.35
C LYS A 153 -13.89 19.13 -7.63
N ILE A 154 -12.96 18.21 -7.36
CA ILE A 154 -11.52 18.35 -7.66
C ILE A 154 -11.26 17.67 -8.99
N ALA A 155 -11.57 18.38 -10.08
CA ALA A 155 -11.52 17.82 -11.44
C ALA A 155 -10.10 17.52 -11.92
N GLY A 156 -9.96 16.44 -12.69
CA GLY A 156 -8.72 16.07 -13.40
C GLY A 156 -7.57 15.66 -12.49
N CYS A 157 -7.86 15.26 -11.25
CA CYS A 157 -6.84 14.93 -10.25
C CYS A 157 -6.96 13.48 -9.76
N ILE A 158 -5.84 12.92 -9.33
CA ILE A 158 -5.72 11.56 -8.79
C ILE A 158 -4.86 11.53 -7.52
N ASP A 159 -4.76 10.35 -6.92
CA ASP A 159 -3.88 10.03 -5.80
C ASP A 159 -3.94 11.03 -4.63
N PRO A 160 -5.13 11.19 -4.02
CA PRO A 160 -5.33 12.06 -2.88
C PRO A 160 -4.44 11.65 -1.70
N GLY A 161 -4.07 12.62 -0.88
CA GLY A 161 -3.43 12.44 0.42
C GLY A 161 -3.92 13.51 1.39
N HIS A 162 -4.70 13.10 2.39
CA HIS A 162 -5.24 14.02 3.40
C HIS A 162 -4.24 14.33 4.50
N VAL A 163 -4.29 15.56 4.99
CA VAL A 163 -3.62 15.97 6.23
C VAL A 163 -4.39 17.09 6.92
N VAL A 164 -4.25 17.19 8.24
CA VAL A 164 -4.56 18.39 8.99
C VAL A 164 -3.28 19.19 9.19
N GLY A 165 -3.25 20.44 8.72
CA GLY A 165 -2.11 21.33 8.88
C GLY A 165 -1.86 21.71 10.35
N GLU A 166 -0.72 22.34 10.59
CA GLU A 166 -0.38 22.96 11.87
C GLU A 166 -1.35 24.07 12.29
N ASP A 167 -2.04 24.65 11.31
CA ASP A 167 -3.10 25.66 11.46
C ASP A 167 -4.46 25.05 11.85
N GLY A 168 -4.54 23.71 11.97
CA GLY A 168 -5.77 22.98 12.26
C GLY A 168 -6.72 22.85 11.07
N LYS A 169 -6.31 23.25 9.85
CA LYS A 169 -7.14 23.17 8.66
C LYS A 169 -6.86 21.91 7.85
N HIS A 170 -7.87 21.46 7.11
CA HIS A 170 -7.80 20.24 6.33
C HIS A 170 -7.26 20.55 4.95
N TYR A 171 -6.30 19.74 4.49
CA TYR A 171 -5.72 19.85 3.16
C TYR A 171 -5.75 18.49 2.48
N LEU A 172 -6.11 18.49 1.20
CA LEU A 172 -6.02 17.33 0.34
C LEU A 172 -4.94 17.59 -0.70
N PHE A 173 -3.85 16.84 -0.61
CA PHE A 173 -2.81 16.79 -1.64
C PHE A 173 -3.26 15.86 -2.76
N VAL A 174 -2.90 16.17 -3.99
CA VAL A 174 -3.21 15.37 -5.20
C VAL A 174 -1.97 15.34 -6.11
N ASP A 175 -2.05 14.55 -7.19
CA ASP A 175 -1.03 14.45 -8.24
C ASP A 175 -0.42 15.81 -8.64
N GLY A 176 0.87 15.81 -9.00
CA GLY A 176 1.58 17.04 -9.32
C GLY A 176 2.15 17.78 -8.09
N ILE A 177 2.01 17.23 -6.88
CA ILE A 177 2.31 17.93 -5.60
C ILE A 177 1.52 19.23 -5.50
N ARG A 178 0.21 19.10 -5.73
CA ARG A 178 -0.77 20.17 -5.57
C ARG A 178 -1.60 19.89 -4.34
N LYS A 179 -2.20 20.93 -3.75
CA LYS A 179 -3.09 20.80 -2.61
C LYS A 179 -4.29 21.70 -2.75
N VAL A 180 -5.38 21.33 -2.10
CA VAL A 180 -6.57 22.16 -1.94
C VAL A 180 -7.02 22.11 -0.48
N ARG A 181 -7.50 23.23 0.05
CA ARG A 181 -8.08 23.27 1.39
C ARG A 181 -9.47 22.63 1.37
N LEU A 182 -9.78 21.84 2.38
CA LEU A 182 -11.12 21.31 2.63
C LEU A 182 -11.78 22.07 3.78
N ARG A 183 -13.11 22.03 3.84
CA ARG A 183 -13.88 22.43 5.02
C ARG A 183 -13.48 21.59 6.23
N ASP A 184 -13.81 22.09 7.42
CA ASP A 184 -13.49 21.44 8.69
C ASP A 184 -14.12 20.03 8.81
N ASP A 185 -15.24 19.77 8.12
CA ASP A 185 -15.85 18.43 8.06
C ASP A 185 -15.18 17.48 7.04
N GLY A 186 -14.29 18.00 6.19
CA GLY A 186 -13.62 17.27 5.10
C GLY A 186 -14.52 16.93 3.91
N LEU A 187 -15.76 17.41 3.85
CA LEU A 187 -16.77 16.96 2.89
C LEU A 187 -16.96 17.88 1.68
N ALA A 188 -16.26 19.02 1.64
CA ALA A 188 -16.20 19.89 0.48
C ALA A 188 -14.89 20.69 0.46
N THR A 189 -14.53 21.20 -0.70
CA THR A 189 -13.43 22.15 -0.85
C THR A 189 -13.79 23.51 -0.22
N ASP A 190 -12.78 24.17 0.33
CA ASP A 190 -12.81 25.53 0.89
C ASP A 190 -11.60 26.32 0.41
N GLY A 191 -11.31 26.24 -0.90
CA GLY A 191 -10.14 26.85 -1.49
C GLY A 191 -9.98 26.47 -2.95
N GLN A 192 -8.94 27.01 -3.56
CA GLN A 192 -8.54 26.64 -4.92
C GLN A 192 -7.41 25.63 -4.86
N LEU A 193 -7.28 24.84 -5.93
CA LEU A 193 -6.15 23.94 -6.11
C LEU A 193 -4.89 24.78 -6.39
N GLU A 194 -3.85 24.57 -5.59
CA GLU A 194 -2.59 25.31 -5.67
C GLU A 194 -1.39 24.36 -5.62
N PRO A 195 -0.25 24.72 -6.23
CA PRO A 195 1.00 23.96 -6.05
C PRO A 195 1.47 24.05 -4.59
N ALA A 196 1.94 22.94 -4.01
CA ALA A 196 2.48 22.95 -2.64
C ALA A 196 4.00 23.18 -2.61
N TYR A 197 4.76 22.48 -3.45
CA TYR A 197 6.18 22.75 -3.71
C TYR A 197 6.63 22.08 -5.01
N ALA A 198 7.83 22.42 -5.49
CA ALA A 198 8.38 21.80 -6.69
C ALA A 198 8.62 20.30 -6.49
N PRO A 199 8.22 19.42 -7.42
CA PRO A 199 8.56 18.00 -7.32
C PRO A 199 10.06 17.75 -7.41
N TRP A 200 10.55 16.83 -6.57
CA TRP A 200 11.92 16.32 -6.69
C TRP A 200 12.06 15.56 -8.01
N ARG A 201 13.19 15.75 -8.71
CA ARG A 201 13.42 15.16 -10.03
C ARG A 201 14.58 14.17 -9.99
N TYR A 202 14.35 12.99 -10.56
CA TYR A 202 15.41 12.04 -10.87
C TYR A 202 15.92 12.31 -12.30
N PRO A 203 17.24 12.36 -12.55
CA PRO A 203 17.79 12.58 -13.89
C PRO A 203 17.26 11.57 -14.92
N ASP A 204 16.87 12.06 -16.10
CA ASP A 204 16.45 11.24 -17.24
C ASP A 204 15.27 10.28 -16.95
N GLN A 205 14.39 10.69 -16.04
CA GLN A 205 13.15 9.95 -15.72
C GLN A 205 11.92 10.84 -15.90
N ASN A 206 10.77 10.21 -16.13
CA ASN A 206 9.50 10.92 -16.22
C ASN A 206 9.20 11.66 -14.90
N SER A 207 8.57 12.83 -15.01
CA SER A 207 8.12 13.61 -13.85
C SER A 207 6.64 13.35 -13.62
N ALA A 208 6.33 12.29 -12.87
CA ALA A 208 4.96 11.91 -12.48
C ALA A 208 4.84 11.77 -10.95
N PRO A 209 4.84 12.88 -10.19
CA PRO A 209 4.63 12.85 -8.75
C PRO A 209 3.20 12.43 -8.40
N GLU A 210 3.07 11.27 -7.79
CA GLU A 210 1.81 10.56 -7.56
C GLU A 210 1.83 9.87 -6.17
N GLY A 211 0.74 9.24 -5.76
CA GLY A 211 0.64 8.46 -4.52
C GLY A 211 0.97 9.23 -3.23
N HIS A 212 0.39 10.41 -3.03
CA HIS A 212 0.69 11.28 -1.88
C HIS A 212 0.22 10.65 -0.56
N LYS A 213 1.10 10.57 0.44
CA LYS A 213 0.80 10.09 1.78
C LYS A 213 1.48 11.00 2.81
N LEU A 214 0.68 11.59 3.69
CA LEU A 214 1.14 12.59 4.66
C LEU A 214 1.04 12.07 6.09
N THR A 215 2.01 12.38 6.91
CA THR A 215 1.98 12.04 8.33
C THR A 215 2.83 12.99 9.17
N TRP A 216 2.34 13.33 10.36
CA TRP A 216 3.07 14.12 11.34
C TRP A 216 3.92 13.21 12.22
N HIS A 217 5.17 13.60 12.44
CA HIS A 217 6.07 12.95 13.38
C HIS A 217 7.09 13.92 13.96
N ASP A 218 7.21 13.97 15.29
CA ASP A 218 8.18 14.80 16.02
C ASP A 218 8.22 16.27 15.57
N GLY A 219 7.04 16.86 15.34
CA GLY A 219 6.89 18.25 14.89
C GLY A 219 7.24 18.50 13.42
N TRP A 220 7.40 17.44 12.63
CA TRP A 220 7.58 17.49 11.19
C TRP A 220 6.43 16.82 10.46
N LEU A 221 5.90 17.49 9.46
CA LEU A 221 5.02 16.91 8.47
C LEU A 221 5.88 16.26 7.39
N TYR A 222 5.75 14.95 7.22
CA TYR A 222 6.36 14.21 6.14
C TYR A 222 5.36 14.00 5.01
N LEU A 223 5.82 14.22 3.78
CA LEU A 223 5.11 13.81 2.57
C LEU A 223 5.92 12.73 1.88
N VAL A 224 5.32 11.55 1.75
CA VAL A 224 5.82 10.45 0.93
C VAL A 224 5.09 10.50 -0.42
N THR A 225 5.86 10.38 -1.50
CA THR A 225 5.37 10.52 -2.88
C THR A 225 6.07 9.49 -3.75
N ALA A 226 5.37 9.00 -4.77
CA ALA A 226 5.95 8.22 -5.84
C ALA A 226 6.31 9.13 -7.03
N VAL A 227 7.39 8.83 -7.75
CA VAL A 227 7.73 9.52 -9.01
C VAL A 227 8.07 8.54 -10.13
N ALA A 228 8.18 9.06 -11.36
CA ALA A 228 8.47 8.35 -12.61
C ALA A 228 7.39 7.39 -13.14
N GLY A 229 6.30 7.18 -12.38
CA GLY A 229 5.13 6.42 -12.80
C GLY A 229 5.31 4.91 -12.68
N THR A 230 4.21 4.22 -12.36
CA THR A 230 4.22 2.76 -12.15
C THR A 230 4.39 1.91 -13.42
N ALA A 231 3.97 2.43 -14.59
CA ALA A 231 3.86 1.66 -15.84
C ALA A 231 5.08 1.78 -16.78
N GLY A 232 6.03 2.66 -16.45
CA GLY A 232 7.25 2.88 -17.23
C GLY A 232 8.28 1.75 -17.12
N PRO A 233 9.57 2.03 -17.40
CA PRO A 233 10.64 1.07 -17.17
C PRO A 233 10.56 0.48 -15.76
N VAL A 234 10.90 -0.79 -15.60
CA VAL A 234 10.79 -1.50 -14.30
C VAL A 234 11.69 -0.90 -13.22
N THR A 235 12.69 -0.12 -13.60
CA THR A 235 13.59 0.65 -12.74
C THR A 235 13.14 2.10 -12.57
N GLY A 236 12.05 2.54 -13.19
CA GLY A 236 11.56 3.92 -13.16
C GLY A 236 10.89 4.26 -11.82
N HIS A 237 9.80 3.58 -11.50
CA HIS A 237 8.98 3.87 -10.32
C HIS A 237 9.81 3.86 -9.03
N MET A 238 9.64 4.91 -8.21
CA MET A 238 10.41 5.08 -6.99
C MET A 238 9.65 5.89 -5.95
N VAL A 239 10.02 5.69 -4.69
CA VAL A 239 9.50 6.43 -3.55
C VAL A 239 10.47 7.52 -3.15
N ILE A 240 9.94 8.72 -2.92
CA ILE A 240 10.66 9.86 -2.38
C ILE A 240 9.96 10.36 -1.12
N ALA A 241 10.67 11.19 -0.35
CA ALA A 241 10.05 11.95 0.73
C ALA A 241 10.53 13.40 0.74
N ALA A 242 9.67 14.27 1.25
CA ALA A 242 9.99 15.61 1.70
C ALA A 242 9.40 15.83 3.09
N ARG A 243 9.83 16.88 3.78
CA ARG A 243 9.27 17.28 5.07
C ARG A 243 9.12 18.78 5.18
N SER A 244 8.20 19.23 6.02
CA SER A 244 8.11 20.63 6.46
C SER A 244 7.63 20.69 7.91
N ARG A 245 7.78 21.84 8.57
CA ARG A 245 7.08 22.11 9.82
C ARG A 245 5.71 22.73 9.61
N LEU A 246 5.43 23.20 8.40
CA LEU A 246 4.22 23.89 8.03
C LEU A 246 3.65 23.26 6.76
N VAL A 247 2.34 23.11 6.66
CA VAL A 247 1.67 22.52 5.49
C VAL A 247 1.87 23.35 4.23
N HIS A 248 2.17 24.65 4.37
CA HIS A 248 2.52 25.56 3.28
C HIS A 248 4.03 25.57 2.95
N GLY A 249 4.85 24.80 3.65
CA GLY A 249 6.29 24.83 3.49
C GLY A 249 6.98 25.92 4.33
N PRO A 250 8.29 26.14 4.14
CA PRO A 250 9.12 25.56 3.10
C PRO A 250 9.28 24.05 3.25
N TRP A 251 9.32 23.33 2.12
CA TRP A 251 9.53 21.88 2.08
C TRP A 251 10.99 21.54 1.82
N GLU A 252 11.53 20.63 2.61
CA GLU A 252 12.88 20.09 2.48
C GLU A 252 12.80 18.68 1.88
N TYR A 253 13.48 18.44 0.75
CA TYR A 253 13.61 17.09 0.22
C TYR A 253 14.45 16.22 1.16
N CYS A 254 14.12 14.93 1.23
CA CYS A 254 15.01 13.96 1.84
C CYS A 254 16.31 13.89 1.00
N PRO A 255 17.49 14.10 1.61
CA PRO A 255 18.78 14.11 0.90
C PRO A 255 19.18 12.74 0.32
N ARG A 256 18.39 11.69 0.57
CA ARG A 256 18.63 10.33 0.09
C ARG A 256 17.51 9.82 -0.80
N ASN A 257 16.72 10.72 -1.37
CA ASN A 257 15.83 10.32 -2.43
C ASN A 257 16.62 9.69 -3.59
N PRO A 258 16.14 8.58 -4.19
CA PRO A 258 14.94 7.84 -3.81
C PRO A 258 15.14 6.86 -2.64
N LEU A 259 14.10 6.69 -1.83
CA LEU A 259 14.07 5.80 -0.65
C LEU A 259 13.88 4.33 -1.02
N VAL A 260 13.00 4.06 -1.99
CA VAL A 260 12.70 2.73 -2.51
C VAL A 260 12.68 2.83 -4.03
N ARG A 261 13.44 1.97 -4.71
CA ARG A 261 13.50 1.93 -6.18
C ARG A 261 14.13 0.64 -6.64
N THR A 262 13.59 0.00 -7.68
CA THR A 262 14.25 -1.12 -8.36
C THR A 262 15.50 -0.64 -9.09
N GLN A 263 16.68 -1.20 -8.74
CA GLN A 263 17.96 -0.80 -9.33
C GLN A 263 18.29 -1.58 -10.60
N SER A 264 17.78 -2.81 -10.72
CA SER A 264 18.03 -3.67 -11.87
C SER A 264 16.85 -4.58 -12.19
N GLU A 265 16.70 -4.95 -13.46
CA GLU A 265 15.72 -5.93 -13.94
C GLU A 265 15.95 -7.34 -13.38
N GLN A 266 17.14 -7.64 -12.84
CA GLN A 266 17.40 -8.90 -12.16
C GLN A 266 16.82 -8.94 -10.74
N GLU A 267 16.40 -7.79 -10.19
CA GLU A 267 15.73 -7.76 -8.90
C GLU A 267 14.38 -8.48 -8.96
N PRO A 268 13.96 -9.04 -7.83
CA PRO A 268 12.70 -9.79 -7.77
C PRO A 268 11.44 -8.96 -7.85
N TRP A 269 11.56 -7.66 -7.56
CA TRP A 269 10.45 -6.74 -7.45
C TRP A 269 10.73 -5.53 -8.32
N TRP A 270 9.83 -5.30 -9.27
CA TRP A 270 9.89 -4.28 -10.30
C TRP A 270 8.90 -3.16 -10.03
N SER A 271 9.21 -1.96 -10.51
CA SER A 271 8.37 -0.77 -10.35
C SER A 271 7.94 -0.53 -8.90
N ARG A 272 8.89 -0.66 -7.96
CA ARG A 272 8.62 -0.46 -6.52
C ARG A 272 8.26 1.00 -6.23
N GLY A 273 7.04 1.26 -5.77
CA GLY A 273 6.60 2.62 -5.47
C GLY A 273 5.22 2.70 -4.81
N HIS A 274 4.66 3.92 -4.79
CA HIS A 274 3.36 4.25 -4.18
C HIS A 274 3.27 3.80 -2.70
N ALA A 275 4.12 4.37 -1.86
CA ALA A 275 4.31 3.90 -0.49
C ALA A 275 3.59 4.75 0.57
N THR A 276 3.13 4.10 1.63
CA THR A 276 2.66 4.73 2.87
C THR A 276 3.63 4.41 4.01
N LEU A 277 4.01 5.43 4.78
CA LEU A 277 4.82 5.26 5.99
C LEU A 277 3.94 4.82 7.17
N VAL A 278 4.39 3.80 7.91
CA VAL A 278 3.67 3.25 9.06
C VAL A 278 4.62 3.11 10.24
N GLU A 279 4.16 3.53 11.41
CA GLU A 279 4.89 3.41 12.66
C GLU A 279 4.54 2.11 13.38
N TRP A 280 5.55 1.37 13.81
CA TRP A 280 5.37 0.24 14.70
C TRP A 280 5.41 0.71 16.17
N PRO A 281 4.65 0.08 17.09
CA PRO A 281 4.63 0.40 18.52
C PRO A 281 5.99 0.40 19.26
N ARG A 282 7.08 -0.09 18.64
CA ARG A 282 8.44 -0.12 19.22
C ARG A 282 9.38 0.93 18.62
N GLY A 283 8.84 1.92 17.90
CA GLY A 283 9.62 2.99 17.25
C GLY A 283 10.32 2.58 15.95
N ASP A 284 10.15 1.33 15.51
CA ASP A 284 10.55 0.90 14.18
C ASP A 284 9.59 1.46 13.13
N ARG A 285 10.12 1.99 12.03
CA ARG A 285 9.31 2.49 10.92
C ARG A 285 9.30 1.49 9.79
N TRP A 286 8.16 1.40 9.12
CA TRP A 286 7.96 0.52 7.98
C TRP A 286 7.33 1.30 6.83
N MET A 287 7.53 0.83 5.61
CA MET A 287 6.79 1.31 4.45
C MET A 287 6.02 0.14 3.86
N VAL A 288 4.75 0.38 3.61
CA VAL A 288 3.91 -0.48 2.79
C VAL A 288 3.84 0.14 1.39
N TYR A 289 4.07 -0.65 0.35
CA TYR A 289 4.16 -0.17 -1.03
C TYR A 289 3.85 -1.31 -1.99
N HIS A 290 3.65 -1.03 -3.28
CA HIS A 290 3.40 -2.09 -4.26
C HIS A 290 4.59 -2.30 -5.21
N ALA A 291 4.61 -3.46 -5.86
CA ALA A 291 5.54 -3.76 -6.95
C ALA A 291 4.99 -4.89 -7.83
N TYR A 292 5.52 -5.01 -9.05
CA TYR A 292 5.35 -6.23 -9.85
C TYR A 292 6.40 -7.26 -9.44
N GLU A 293 6.01 -8.52 -9.37
CA GLU A 293 6.98 -9.60 -9.21
C GLU A 293 7.62 -9.92 -10.55
N ASN A 294 8.95 -10.02 -10.55
CA ASN A 294 9.73 -10.38 -11.73
C ASN A 294 9.26 -11.73 -12.28
N ARG A 295 8.98 -11.78 -13.60
CA ARG A 295 8.38 -12.92 -14.33
C ARG A 295 6.92 -13.24 -14.01
N PHE A 296 6.28 -12.52 -13.08
CA PHE A 296 4.88 -12.73 -12.68
C PHE A 296 4.05 -11.45 -12.80
N ARG A 297 4.33 -10.62 -13.81
CA ARG A 297 3.64 -9.32 -14.03
C ARG A 297 2.12 -9.46 -14.15
N MET A 298 1.63 -10.61 -14.63
CA MET A 298 0.20 -10.90 -14.78
C MET A 298 -0.53 -11.13 -13.43
N LEU A 299 0.20 -11.33 -12.33
CA LEU A 299 -0.40 -11.32 -10.99
C LEU A 299 -0.82 -9.91 -10.54
N GLY A 300 -0.45 -8.88 -11.31
CA GLY A 300 -0.71 -7.50 -10.94
C GLY A 300 0.32 -6.95 -9.95
N ARG A 301 -0.04 -5.82 -9.34
CA ARG A 301 0.81 -5.09 -8.39
C ARG A 301 0.54 -5.66 -7.00
N GLN A 302 1.52 -6.38 -6.47
CA GLN A 302 1.43 -7.03 -5.16
C GLN A 302 1.90 -6.07 -4.07
N THR A 303 1.40 -6.22 -2.84
CA THR A 303 1.75 -5.34 -1.72
C THR A 303 2.89 -5.90 -0.86
N LEU A 304 3.88 -5.05 -0.61
CA LEU A 304 5.12 -5.35 0.09
C LEU A 304 5.26 -4.49 1.34
N LEU A 305 6.08 -5.01 2.27
CA LEU A 305 6.49 -4.35 3.49
C LEU A 305 8.02 -4.29 3.55
N VAL A 306 8.57 -3.12 3.86
CA VAL A 306 10.01 -2.95 4.14
C VAL A 306 10.23 -2.17 5.42
N ARG A 307 11.22 -2.58 6.22
CA ARG A 307 11.64 -1.84 7.41
C ARG A 307 12.52 -0.66 7.00
N ILE A 308 12.28 0.50 7.59
CA ILE A 308 13.21 1.63 7.59
C ILE A 308 13.99 1.56 8.92
N PRO A 309 15.31 1.30 8.92
CA PRO A 309 16.07 1.23 10.16
C PRO A 309 16.09 2.57 10.91
N SER A 310 16.09 2.58 12.24
CA SER A 310 16.14 3.82 13.05
C SER A 310 17.44 4.61 12.86
N GLN A 311 18.56 3.92 12.66
CA GLN A 311 19.86 4.53 12.34
C GLN A 311 19.79 5.30 11.04
N HIS A 312 18.92 4.90 10.11
CA HIS A 312 18.72 5.67 8.91
C HIS A 312 18.37 7.10 9.34
N VAL A 313 17.42 7.37 10.23
CA VAL A 313 17.10 8.74 10.70
C VAL A 313 18.30 9.55 11.27
N ARG A 314 19.48 8.96 11.58
CA ARG A 314 20.72 9.69 11.97
C ARG A 314 22.03 9.39 11.19
N ARG A 315 22.15 8.30 10.43
CA ARG A 315 23.29 7.88 9.56
C ARG A 315 22.86 6.61 8.79
N PHE A 316 22.71 6.74 7.48
CA PHE A 316 21.97 5.81 6.61
C PHE A 316 22.92 4.84 5.85
N SER A 317 22.76 3.52 5.97
CA SER A 317 23.54 2.52 5.21
C SER A 317 22.74 1.27 4.75
N GLU A 318 22.67 1.13 3.41
CA GLU A 318 22.60 -0.07 2.52
C GLU A 318 21.28 -0.86 2.22
N PRO A 319 21.17 -1.41 0.97
CA PRO A 319 19.92 -1.68 0.25
C PRO A 319 19.28 -3.06 0.54
N ALA A 320 18.03 -3.24 0.10
CA ALA A 320 17.23 -4.46 0.34
C ALA A 320 16.97 -5.25 -0.95
N ALA A 321 17.72 -6.35 -1.12
CA ALA A 321 17.28 -7.53 -1.85
C ALA A 321 16.85 -8.60 -0.84
N TRP A 322 15.73 -9.29 -1.12
CA TRP A 322 15.18 -10.44 -0.37
C TRP A 322 15.58 -10.53 1.11
N ARG A 323 15.04 -9.67 1.98
CA ARG A 323 15.24 -9.83 3.42
C ARG A 323 14.09 -10.66 4.01
N VAL A 324 14.44 -11.82 4.56
CA VAL A 324 13.68 -12.45 5.64
C VAL A 324 13.77 -11.48 6.82
N CYS A 325 12.70 -10.72 7.03
CA CYS A 325 12.66 -9.68 8.05
C CYS A 325 12.02 -10.25 9.33
N ARG A 326 12.62 -9.97 10.49
CA ARG A 326 12.08 -10.43 11.78
C ARG A 326 10.84 -9.63 12.19
N THR A 327 9.76 -10.33 12.51
CA THR A 327 8.62 -9.82 13.24
C THR A 327 8.64 -10.38 14.67
N THR A 328 8.44 -9.54 15.68
CA THR A 328 8.19 -10.03 17.03
C THR A 328 6.70 -10.08 17.24
N ARG A 329 6.12 -11.29 17.35
CA ARG A 329 4.71 -11.47 17.73
C ARG A 329 4.47 -10.84 19.10
N ARG A 330 3.33 -10.14 19.25
CA ARG A 330 2.80 -9.83 20.58
C ARG A 330 2.33 -11.14 21.22
N SER A 331 2.97 -11.56 22.30
CA SER A 331 2.49 -12.66 23.12
C SER A 331 1.29 -12.16 23.94
N GLY A 332 0.09 -12.62 23.58
CA GLY A 332 -1.12 -12.45 24.40
C GLY A 332 -2.27 -11.76 23.68
N ILE A 333 -2.96 -12.47 22.78
CA ILE A 333 -4.35 -12.15 22.42
C ILE A 333 -5.09 -13.49 22.28
N ALA A 334 -6.15 -13.68 23.07
CA ALA A 334 -7.06 -14.80 22.96
C ALA A 334 -7.78 -14.75 21.61
N ARG A 335 -7.94 -15.91 20.94
CA ARG A 335 -8.74 -16.01 19.72
C ARG A 335 -10.16 -15.55 20.04
N VAL A 336 -10.62 -14.48 19.39
CA VAL A 336 -12.04 -14.13 19.33
C VAL A 336 -12.74 -15.21 18.51
N PRO A 337 -13.76 -15.91 19.05
CA PRO A 337 -14.50 -16.89 18.26
C PRO A 337 -15.31 -16.14 17.20
N LEU A 338 -15.22 -16.59 15.95
CA LEU A 338 -16.20 -16.26 14.92
C LEU A 338 -17.57 -16.78 15.39
N SER A 339 -18.45 -15.88 15.82
CA SER A 339 -19.86 -16.23 16.00
C SER A 339 -20.44 -16.56 14.63
N ARG A 340 -20.86 -17.82 14.44
CA ARG A 340 -21.62 -18.25 13.26
C ARG A 340 -22.86 -17.36 13.13
N ALA A 341 -22.89 -16.51 12.12
CA ALA A 341 -24.12 -15.89 11.65
C ALA A 341 -25.06 -17.02 11.20
N GLY A 342 -26.18 -17.17 11.90
CA GLY A 342 -27.23 -18.11 11.53
C GLY A 342 -27.81 -17.70 10.16
N VAL A 343 -27.67 -18.59 9.19
CA VAL A 343 -28.42 -18.53 7.93
C VAL A 343 -29.86 -18.90 8.26
N SER A 344 -30.77 -17.92 8.26
CA SER A 344 -32.21 -18.18 8.24
C SER A 344 -32.70 -18.08 6.80
N THR A 345 -32.94 -19.22 6.17
CA THR A 345 -33.72 -19.34 4.94
C THR A 345 -35.21 -19.15 5.24
N PRO A 346 -35.98 -18.36 4.47
CA PRO A 346 -37.43 -18.38 4.59
C PRO A 346 -38.00 -19.58 3.83
N HIS A 347 -38.65 -20.49 4.55
CA HIS A 347 -39.48 -21.55 3.99
C HIS A 347 -40.80 -20.95 3.47
N ALA A 348 -41.04 -21.11 2.17
CA ALA A 348 -42.35 -20.99 1.57
C ALA A 348 -43.28 -22.08 2.11
N THR A 349 -44.47 -21.71 2.57
CA THR A 349 -45.59 -22.65 2.76
C THR A 349 -46.80 -22.13 2.01
N GLN A 350 -47.15 -22.85 0.94
CA GLN A 350 -48.45 -22.81 0.29
C GLN A 350 -49.56 -23.15 1.28
N ARG A 351 -50.65 -22.40 1.25
CA ARG A 351 -51.99 -22.92 1.57
C ARG A 351 -52.94 -22.47 0.48
N ASP A 352 -53.41 -23.43 -0.30
CA ASP A 352 -54.61 -23.32 -1.11
C ASP A 352 -55.86 -23.43 -0.22
N SER A 353 -56.85 -22.57 -0.45
CA SER A 353 -58.25 -22.98 -0.51
C SER A 353 -59.07 -21.94 -1.28
N GLN A 354 -59.94 -22.45 -2.14
CA GLN A 354 -60.67 -21.79 -3.22
C GLN A 354 -62.02 -21.19 -2.79
N THR A 355 -62.65 -20.52 -3.76
CA THR A 355 -64.08 -20.13 -3.95
C THR A 355 -64.42 -18.70 -3.49
N ALA A 356 -65.09 -17.82 -4.25
CA ALA A 356 -65.79 -17.88 -5.53
C ALA A 356 -65.87 -16.47 -6.20
N ARG A 357 -66.06 -16.43 -7.54
CA ARG A 357 -66.42 -15.21 -8.34
C ARG A 357 -67.94 -14.93 -8.25
N PRO A 358 -68.44 -13.72 -8.58
CA PRO A 358 -68.71 -13.25 -9.97
C PRO A 358 -68.26 -11.78 -10.15
N GLY A 359 -68.21 -11.11 -11.30
CA GLY A 359 -68.62 -11.30 -12.68
C GLY A 359 -68.29 -9.97 -13.39
N GLY A 360 -67.77 -10.00 -14.62
CA GLY A 360 -67.42 -8.77 -15.37
C GLY A 360 -68.64 -8.09 -15.99
N PRO A 361 -68.44 -6.90 -16.59
CA PRO A 361 -68.61 -6.83 -18.04
C PRO A 361 -67.49 -6.10 -18.80
N ARG A 362 -67.50 -6.38 -20.10
CA ARG A 362 -66.58 -6.07 -21.21
C ARG A 362 -66.39 -4.59 -21.55
N PRO A 363 -65.35 -4.25 -22.37
CA PRO A 363 -65.03 -2.89 -22.78
C PRO A 363 -65.88 -2.40 -23.96
N GLN A 364 -66.00 -1.08 -24.11
CA GLN A 364 -66.40 -0.42 -25.35
C GLN A 364 -65.57 0.86 -25.58
N ALA A 365 -65.21 1.01 -26.86
CA ALA A 365 -64.65 2.16 -27.58
C ALA A 365 -63.20 2.58 -27.27
#